data_AF-E9NTD3-F1
#
_entry.id   AF-E9NTD3-F1
#
_cell.length_a   1.000
_cell.length_b   1.000
_cell.length_c   1.000
_cell.angle_alpha   90.00
_cell.angle_beta   90.00
_cell.angle_gamma   90.00
#
_symmetry.space_group_name_H-M   'P 1'
#
loop_
_entity.id
_entity.type
_entity.pdbx_description
1 polymer ?
#
loop_
_entity_poly.entity_id
_entity_poly.type
_entity_poly.pdbx_seq_one_letter_code
_entity_poly.pdbx_strand_id
1 'polypeptide(L)'
;LASGTAVAGEASVQGYTVSGQSNEIVRNNYGECWKNAYFDKASQGRVECGDAVAAPEPEPEPEPAPAPVVVVEQAPQYVDETISLSAKTLFGFDKDSLRPKL
;
A
#
# COMPACT_ATOMS: atom_id res chain seq x y z
N LEU A 1 15.80 29.32 -26.87
CA LEU A 1 15.77 29.08 -25.41
C LEU A 1 15.96 27.59 -25.19
N ALA A 2 17.19 27.13 -24.98
CA ALA A 2 17.44 25.75 -24.54
C ALA A 2 17.97 25.84 -23.11
N SER A 3 17.07 25.58 -22.16
CA SER A 3 17.36 25.54 -20.74
C SER A 3 18.36 24.40 -20.49
N GLY A 4 19.60 24.75 -20.15
CA GLY A 4 20.57 23.77 -19.67
C GLY A 4 20.12 23.25 -18.31
N THR A 5 19.74 21.98 -18.26
CA THR A 5 19.51 21.26 -17.01
C THR A 5 20.81 21.28 -16.21
N ALA A 6 20.76 21.84 -15.00
CA ALA A 6 21.85 21.75 -14.04
C ALA A 6 22.12 20.27 -13.74
N VAL A 7 23.31 19.77 -14.05
CA VAL A 7 23.78 18.49 -13.52
C VAL A 7 24.14 18.77 -12.07
N ALA A 8 23.36 18.22 -11.14
CA ALA A 8 23.76 18.15 -9.74
C ALA A 8 25.02 17.27 -9.68
N GLY A 9 26.19 17.90 -9.60
CA GLY A 9 27.43 17.19 -9.29
C GLY A 9 27.27 16.65 -7.87
N GLU A 10 27.03 15.34 -7.76
CA GLU A 10 26.95 14.67 -6.47
C GLU A 10 28.23 14.98 -5.68
N ALA A 11 28.04 15.40 -4.43
CA ALA A 11 29.13 15.77 -3.53
C ALA A 11 30.18 14.66 -3.53
N SER A 12 31.46 15.04 -3.68
CA SER A 12 32.61 14.13 -3.67
C SER A 12 32.42 13.05 -2.60
N VAL A 13 32.20 11.81 -3.04
CA VAL A 13 31.90 10.70 -2.13
C VAL A 13 33.19 10.32 -1.42
N GLN A 14 33.45 10.99 -0.30
CA GLN A 14 34.62 10.75 0.51
C GLN A 14 34.53 9.36 1.16
N GLY A 15 35.65 8.65 1.19
CA GLY A 15 35.76 7.31 1.77
C GLY A 15 35.40 6.14 0.85
N TYR A 16 34.76 6.36 -0.31
CA TYR A 16 34.46 5.30 -1.27
C TYR A 16 35.23 5.44 -2.58
N THR A 17 35.44 4.32 -3.25
CA THR A 17 36.01 4.28 -4.60
C THR A 17 34.92 4.63 -5.61
N VAL A 18 35.17 5.66 -6.42
CA VAL A 18 34.26 6.12 -7.46
C VAL A 18 34.77 5.76 -8.86
N SER A 19 33.85 5.45 -9.77
CA SER A 19 34.16 5.21 -11.17
C SER A 19 34.51 6.53 -11.86
N GLY A 20 35.66 6.61 -12.53
CA GLY A 20 36.07 7.83 -13.24
C GLY A 20 35.17 8.20 -14.44
N GLN A 21 34.30 7.30 -14.89
CA GLN A 21 33.39 7.52 -16.03
C GLN A 21 32.02 8.03 -15.60
N SER A 22 31.45 7.47 -14.52
CA SER A 22 30.11 7.84 -14.03
C SER A 22 30.12 8.67 -12.76
N ASN A 23 31.27 8.83 -12.10
CA ASN A 23 31.41 9.41 -10.76
C ASN A 23 30.59 8.71 -9.67
N GLU A 24 30.10 7.49 -9.93
CA GLU A 24 29.32 6.70 -8.98
C GLU A 24 30.21 5.77 -8.14
N ILE A 25 29.72 5.40 -6.96
CA ILE A 25 30.39 4.42 -6.09
C ILE A 25 30.47 3.07 -6.80
N VAL A 26 31.66 2.49 -6.89
CA VAL A 26 31.84 1.16 -7.47
C VAL A 26 31.22 0.13 -6.52
N ARG A 27 30.30 -0.69 -7.04
CA ARG A 27 29.60 -1.74 -6.28
C ARG A 27 29.65 -3.09 -6.99
N ASN A 28 29.61 -4.18 -6.23
CA ASN A 28 29.47 -5.53 -6.78
C ASN A 28 27.99 -5.95 -6.90
N ASN A 29 27.73 -7.12 -7.49
CA ASN A 29 26.36 -7.65 -7.64
C ASN A 29 25.70 -8.04 -6.31
N TYR A 30 26.46 -8.07 -5.22
CA TYR A 30 25.96 -8.31 -3.86
C TYR A 30 25.60 -7.01 -3.14
N GLY A 31 25.72 -5.85 -3.79
CA GLY A 31 25.39 -4.55 -3.22
C GLY A 31 26.48 -3.94 -2.33
N GLU A 32 27.69 -4.52 -2.31
CA GLU A 32 28.80 -4.04 -1.49
C GLU A 32 29.57 -2.92 -2.21
N CYS A 33 29.87 -1.84 -1.49
CA CYS A 33 30.63 -0.70 -1.99
C CYS A 33 32.12 -0.83 -1.66
N TRP A 34 32.97 -0.54 -2.65
CA TRP A 34 34.42 -0.49 -2.44
C TRP A 34 34.84 0.77 -1.68
N LYS A 35 35.56 0.58 -0.56
CA LYS A 35 36.03 1.65 0.33
C LYS A 35 37.50 1.94 0.08
N ASN A 36 37.91 3.19 0.33
CA ASN A 36 39.32 3.56 0.32
C ASN A 36 39.91 3.58 1.73
N ALA A 37 41.23 3.77 1.84
CA ALA A 37 41.95 3.75 3.12
C ALA A 37 41.58 4.89 4.10
N TYR A 38 40.87 5.91 3.62
CA TYR A 38 40.44 7.08 4.39
C TYR A 38 38.96 7.00 4.78
N PHE A 39 38.32 5.84 4.57
CA PHE A 39 36.92 5.63 4.91
C PHE A 39 36.69 5.66 6.43
N ASP A 40 35.83 6.57 6.85
CA ASP A 40 35.31 6.61 8.22
C ASP A 40 33.84 6.19 8.26
N LYS A 41 33.56 5.04 8.87
CA LYS A 41 32.20 4.47 8.93
C LYS A 41 31.22 5.39 9.67
N ALA A 42 31.68 6.14 10.68
CA ALA A 42 30.80 6.95 11.51
C ALA A 42 30.28 8.20 10.80
N SER A 43 31.13 8.85 10.00
CA SER A 43 30.79 10.09 9.30
C SER A 43 30.41 9.88 7.83
N GLN A 44 30.92 8.83 7.19
CA GLN A 44 30.77 8.59 5.75
C GLN A 44 30.02 7.31 5.44
N GLY A 45 29.66 6.50 6.44
CA GLY A 45 28.88 5.28 6.22
C GLY A 45 27.56 5.57 5.53
N ARG A 46 27.25 4.80 4.49
CA ARG A 46 26.00 4.93 3.74
C ARG A 46 25.14 3.68 3.85
N VAL A 47 23.83 3.87 3.97
CA VAL A 47 22.84 2.78 4.07
C VAL A 47 22.84 1.92 2.81
N GLU A 48 22.98 2.56 1.65
CA GLU A 48 23.08 1.96 0.31
C GLU A 48 24.32 1.09 0.11
N CYS A 49 25.30 1.20 1.02
CA CYS A 49 26.54 0.42 1.06
C CYS A 49 26.60 -0.55 2.25
N GLY A 50 25.51 -0.66 3.02
CA GLY A 50 25.46 -1.46 4.25
C GLY A 50 26.33 -0.92 5.39
N ASP A 51 26.75 0.34 5.31
CA ASP A 51 27.74 0.91 6.23
C ASP A 51 27.16 1.74 7.35
N ALA A 52 26.06 2.44 7.08
CA ALA A 52 25.23 3.07 8.08
C ALA A 52 23.98 2.21 8.29
N VAL A 53 23.59 2.08 9.56
CA VAL A 53 22.25 1.62 9.89
C VAL A 53 21.32 2.77 9.53
N ALA A 54 20.29 2.51 8.71
CA ALA A 54 19.25 3.49 8.46
C ALA A 54 18.75 3.98 9.82
N ALA A 55 18.78 5.30 10.04
CA ALA A 55 18.22 5.86 11.27
C ALA A 55 16.79 5.29 11.39
N PRO A 56 16.41 4.75 12.56
CA PRO A 56 15.07 4.23 12.73
C PRO A 56 14.09 5.32 12.32
N GLU A 57 13.14 4.95 11.46
CA GLU A 57 12.04 5.82 11.06
C GLU A 57 11.44 6.40 12.35
N PRO A 58 11.17 7.72 12.43
CA PRO A 58 10.61 8.31 13.63
C PRO A 58 9.39 7.51 14.06
N GLU A 59 9.34 7.13 15.34
CA GLU A 59 8.23 6.34 15.86
C GLU A 59 6.89 7.01 15.47
N PRO A 60 5.91 6.23 14.99
CA PRO A 60 4.64 6.80 14.59
C PRO A 60 4.03 7.54 15.78
N GLU A 61 3.54 8.77 15.54
CA GLU A 61 2.79 9.52 16.54
C GLU A 61 1.65 8.65 17.10
N PRO A 62 1.34 8.74 18.40
CA PRO A 62 0.35 7.87 19.02
C PRO A 62 -0.99 8.02 18.31
N GLU A 63 -1.50 6.89 17.81
CA GLU A 63 -2.82 6.84 17.18
C GLU A 63 -3.90 7.34 18.16
N PRO A 64 -4.90 8.10 17.68
CA PRO A 64 -5.99 8.54 18.54
C PRO A 64 -6.71 7.32 19.12
N ALA A 65 -6.99 7.37 20.42
CA ALA A 65 -7.66 6.29 21.15
C ALA A 65 -8.98 5.91 20.43
N PRO A 66 -9.30 4.60 20.36
CA PRO A 66 -10.52 4.15 19.70
C PRO A 66 -11.72 4.77 20.40
N ALA A 67 -12.54 5.49 19.62
CA ALA A 67 -13.85 5.89 20.06
C ALA A 67 -14.64 4.63 20.50
N PRO A 68 -15.47 4.71 21.55
CA PRO A 68 -16.27 3.57 21.98
C PRO A 68 -17.05 3.03 20.80
N VAL A 69 -16.82 1.75 20.47
CA VAL A 69 -17.56 1.03 19.44
C VAL A 69 -18.99 0.95 19.94
N VAL A 70 -19.85 1.83 19.42
CA VAL A 70 -21.28 1.72 19.61
C VAL A 70 -21.65 0.40 18.96
N VAL A 71 -22.09 -0.57 19.77
CA VAL A 71 -22.71 -1.80 19.27
C VAL A 71 -23.97 -1.33 18.56
N VAL A 72 -23.87 -1.15 17.24
CA VAL A 72 -25.05 -0.99 16.41
C VAL A 72 -25.73 -2.35 16.47
N GLU A 73 -26.79 -2.46 17.28
CA GLU A 73 -27.74 -3.56 17.14
C GLU A 73 -28.08 -3.64 15.65
N GLN A 74 -27.61 -4.69 14.98
CA GLN A 74 -27.97 -4.92 13.59
C GLN A 74 -29.48 -5.13 13.59
N ALA A 75 -30.20 -4.20 12.96
CA ALA A 75 -31.63 -4.32 12.76
C ALA A 75 -31.92 -5.70 12.12
N PRO A 76 -33.04 -6.36 12.48
CA PRO A 76 -33.38 -7.65 11.93
C PRO A 76 -33.34 -7.60 10.41
N GLN A 77 -32.57 -8.52 9.82
CA GLN A 77 -32.53 -8.68 8.36
C GLN A 77 -33.86 -9.27 7.91
N TYR A 78 -34.62 -8.52 7.13
CA TYR A 78 -35.84 -9.02 6.51
C TYR A 78 -35.47 -9.83 5.26
N VAL A 79 -36.09 -11.01 5.13
CA VAL A 79 -35.97 -11.84 3.92
C VAL A 79 -37.22 -11.60 3.08
N ASP A 80 -37.03 -11.13 1.84
CA ASP A 80 -38.11 -10.99 0.88
C ASP A 80 -38.44 -12.33 0.23
N GLU A 81 -39.63 -12.85 0.49
CA GLU A 81 -40.17 -14.05 -0.16
C GLU A 81 -41.25 -13.67 -1.18
N THR A 82 -41.11 -14.13 -2.42
CA THR A 82 -42.13 -13.95 -3.46
C THR A 82 -42.80 -15.27 -3.78
N ILE A 83 -44.11 -15.36 -3.51
CA ILE A 83 -44.94 -16.52 -3.84
C ILE A 83 -45.77 -16.21 -5.10
N SER A 84 -45.36 -16.78 -6.23
CA SER A 84 -46.07 -16.64 -7.50
C SER A 84 -47.18 -17.69 -7.64
N LEU A 85 -48.43 -17.25 -7.54
CA LEU A 85 -49.62 -18.10 -7.74
C LEU A 85 -50.25 -17.81 -9.10
N SER A 86 -50.52 -18.86 -9.88
CA SER A 86 -51.13 -18.68 -11.21
C SER A 86 -52.63 -18.40 -11.11
N ALA A 87 -53.11 -17.40 -11.87
CA ALA A 87 -54.54 -17.07 -11.92
C ALA A 87 -55.39 -18.23 -12.45
N LYS A 88 -54.87 -19.03 -13.40
CA LYS A 88 -55.56 -20.20 -13.93
C LYS A 88 -55.81 -21.29 -12.88
N THR A 89 -54.89 -21.42 -11.92
CA THR A 89 -55.03 -22.36 -10.80
C THR A 89 -56.06 -21.85 -9.80
N LEU A 90 -55.99 -20.56 -9.45
CA LEU A 90 -56.84 -19.98 -8.40
C LEU A 90 -58.27 -19.68 -8.88
N PHE A 91 -58.44 -19.25 -10.13
CA PHE A 91 -59.68 -18.65 -10.63
C PHE A 91 -60.19 -19.34 -11.90
N GLY A 92 -61.50 -19.18 -12.14
CA GLY A 92 -62.12 -19.48 -13.43
C GLY A 92 -61.74 -18.47 -14.52
N PHE A 93 -62.10 -18.75 -15.77
CA PHE A 93 -62.02 -17.74 -16.84
C PHE A 93 -62.98 -16.59 -16.50
N ASP A 94 -62.47 -15.34 -16.53
CA ASP A 94 -63.20 -14.12 -16.13
C ASP A 94 -63.93 -14.24 -14.77
N LYS A 95 -63.30 -14.91 -13.80
CA LYS A 95 -63.80 -15.00 -12.42
C LYS A 95 -62.77 -14.50 -11.43
N ASP A 96 -63.29 -14.01 -10.31
CA ASP A 96 -62.56 -13.56 -9.13
C ASP A 96 -62.76 -14.50 -7.92
N SER A 97 -63.65 -15.49 -8.04
CA SER A 97 -63.92 -16.48 -7.00
C SER A 97 -62.88 -17.61 -7.02
N LEU A 98 -62.27 -17.87 -5.86
CA LEU A 98 -61.32 -18.96 -5.68
C LEU A 98 -61.98 -20.33 -5.90
N ARG A 99 -61.29 -21.21 -6.63
CA ARG A 99 -61.72 -22.61 -6.79
C ARG A 99 -61.54 -23.36 -5.46
N PRO A 100 -62.48 -24.25 -5.08
CA PRO A 100 -62.21 -25.19 -3.99
C PRO A 100 -61.04 -26.08 -4.40
N LYS A 101 -60.13 -26.35 -3.45
CA LYS A 101 -59.08 -27.35 -3.67
C LYS A 101 -59.77 -28.70 -3.95
N LEU A 102 -59.33 -29.39 -5.00
CA LEU A 102 -59.70 -30.79 -5.25
C LEU A 102 -59.18 -31.68 -4.12
#